data_AF-A0A6N8UPZ9-F1
#
_entry.id   AF-A0A6N8UPZ9-F1
#
_cell.length_a   1.000
_cell.length_b   1.000
_cell.length_c   1.000
_cell.angle_alpha   90.00
_cell.angle_beta   90.00
_cell.angle_gamma   90.00
#
_symmetry.space_group_name_H-M   'P 1'
#
loop_
_entity.id
_entity.type
_entity.pdbx_description
1 polymer ?
#
loop_
_entity_poly.entity_id
_entity_poly.type
_entity_poly.pdbx_seq_one_letter_code
_entity_poly.pdbx_strand_id
1 'polypeptide(L)' 'MYSRLKLGIPDRNGARMVGNLVGDSRQDVEIGVSVKAVFEHHTGDHGSYMLVQWNINWD' A
#
# COMPACT_ATOMS: atom_id res chain seq x y z
N MET A 1 0.77 -2.29 -13.58
CA MET A 1 1.06 -0.85 -13.39
C MET A 1 0.72 -0.52 -11.96
N TYR A 2 1.66 0.00 -11.17
CA TYR A 2 1.45 0.31 -9.75
C TYR A 2 1.18 1.81 -9.59
N SER A 3 0.09 2.17 -8.90
CA SER A 3 -0.14 3.55 -8.50
C SER A 3 0.60 3.82 -7.20
N ARG A 4 1.39 4.90 -7.14
CA ARG A 4 2.05 5.33 -5.89
C ARG A 4 1.13 6.23 -5.11
N LEU A 5 0.92 5.89 -3.84
CA LEU A 5 0.09 6.66 -2.91
C LEU A 5 0.94 7.33 -1.83
N LYS A 6 0.47 8.49 -1.37
CA LYS A 6 0.92 9.12 -0.12
C LYS A 6 -0.15 8.91 0.94
N LEU A 7 0.21 8.26 2.03
CA LEU A 7 -0.72 7.79 3.04
C LEU A 7 -0.57 8.54 4.35
N GLY A 8 -1.69 8.97 4.91
CA GLY A 8 -1.79 9.44 6.28
C GLY A 8 -1.69 8.30 7.27
N ILE A 9 -0.83 8.42 8.28
CA ILE A 9 -0.92 7.58 9.46
C ILE A 9 -1.68 8.38 10.54
N PRO A 10 -2.84 7.90 11.01
CA PRO A 10 -3.56 8.53 12.10
C PRO A 10 -2.67 8.70 13.33
N ASP A 11 -2.84 9.81 14.06
CA ASP A 11 -2.18 10.06 15.36
C ASP A 11 -0.65 10.00 15.35
N ARG A 12 -0.03 10.32 14.20
CA ARG A 12 1.44 10.37 14.05
C ARG A 12 1.97 11.72 13.59
N ASN A 13 1.45 12.82 14.17
CA ASN A 13 1.95 14.19 13.94
C ASN A 13 2.22 14.53 12.46
N GLY A 14 1.26 14.22 11.58
CA GLY A 14 1.41 14.49 10.15
C GLY A 14 2.36 13.56 9.39
N ALA A 15 2.85 12.48 10.01
CA ALA A 15 3.65 11.47 9.32
C ALA A 15 2.89 10.91 8.11
N ARG A 16 3.67 10.65 7.05
CA ARG A 16 3.18 10.11 5.79
C ARG A 16 4.09 9.02 5.29
N MET A 17 3.52 7.99 4.68
CA MET A 17 4.26 6.95 3.98
C MET A 17 3.98 7.03 2.48
N VAL A 18 4.95 6.63 1.67
CA VAL A 18 4.74 6.40 0.25
C VAL A 18 4.80 4.89 0.01
N GLY A 19 3.87 4.36 -0.78
CA GLY A 19 3.90 2.96 -1.19
C GLY A 19 2.96 2.68 -2.35
N ASN A 20 2.90 1.42 -2.79
CA ASN A 20 2.10 1.06 -3.94
C ASN A 20 0.69 0.62 -3.54
N LEU A 21 -0.30 1.04 -4.33
CA LEU A 21 -1.62 0.45 -4.31
C LEU A 21 -1.64 -0.79 -5.21
N VAL A 22 -2.04 -1.93 -4.67
CA VAL A 22 -2.24 -3.19 -5.40
C VAL A 22 -3.73 -3.44 -5.65
N GLY A 23 -4.03 -4.00 -6.81
CA GLY A 23 -5.38 -4.21 -7.32
C GLY A 23 -5.46 -3.87 -8.81
N ASP A 24 -6.65 -3.60 -9.32
CA ASP A 24 -6.83 -3.14 -10.70
C ASP A 24 -6.15 -1.78 -10.89
N SER A 25 -5.25 -1.70 -11.87
CA SER A 25 -4.57 -0.44 -12.21
C SER A 25 -5.48 0.67 -12.75
N ARG A 26 -6.71 0.33 -13.16
CA ARG A 26 -7.71 1.27 -13.68
C ARG A 26 -8.82 1.60 -12.68
N GLN A 27 -8.73 1.12 -11.43
CA GLN A 27 -9.71 1.43 -10.41
C GLN A 27 -9.67 2.93 -10.06
N ASP A 28 -10.85 3.49 -9.78
CA ASP A 28 -10.95 4.83 -9.23
C ASP A 28 -10.42 4.85 -7.79
N VAL A 29 -9.68 5.92 -7.45
CA VAL A 29 -9.11 6.10 -6.11
C VAL A 29 -9.45 7.49 -5.61
N GLU A 30 -10.31 7.56 -4.60
CA GLU A 30 -10.68 8.82 -3.96
C GLU A 30 -9.65 9.24 -2.91
N ILE A 31 -9.36 10.55 -2.84
CA ILE A 31 -8.48 11.08 -1.79
C ILE A 31 -9.17 10.93 -0.43
N GLY A 32 -8.46 10.37 0.54
CA GLY A 32 -8.98 10.15 1.89
C GLY A 32 -9.61 8.77 2.09
N VAL A 33 -9.67 7.94 1.05
CA VAL A 33 -10.09 6.55 1.18
C VAL A 33 -9.19 5.80 2.17
N SER A 34 -9.82 4.96 3.00
CA SER A 34 -9.08 4.09 3.90
C SER A 34 -8.43 2.95 3.11
N VAL A 35 -7.19 2.66 3.46
CA VAL A 35 -6.45 1.52 2.92
C VAL A 35 -6.02 0.62 4.07
N LYS A 36 -5.74 -0.64 3.77
CA LYS A 36 -5.09 -1.55 4.71
C LYS A 36 -3.75 -2.02 4.17
N ALA A 37 -2.87 -2.39 5.09
CA ALA A 37 -1.56 -2.93 4.75
C ALA A 37 -1.73 -4.40 4.31
N VAL A 38 -1.11 -4.77 3.19
CA VAL A 38 -0.90 -6.15 2.76
C VAL A 38 0.58 -6.43 2.63
N PHE A 39 0.96 -7.66 2.92
CA PHE A 39 2.34 -8.10 2.89
C PHE A 39 2.56 -9.03 1.70
N GLU A 40 3.40 -8.60 0.78
CA GLU A 40 3.89 -9.41 -0.33
C GLU A 40 5.14 -10.16 0.15
N HIS A 41 5.08 -11.49 0.16
CA HIS A 41 6.19 -12.31 0.61
C HIS A 41 7.13 -12.61 -0.56
N HIS A 42 8.41 -12.25 -0.41
CA HIS A 42 9.46 -12.57 -1.36
C HIS A 42 10.43 -13.56 -0.75
N THR A 43 10.59 -14.70 -1.40
CA THR A 43 11.62 -15.69 -1.12
C THR A 43 12.49 -15.83 -2.37
N GLY A 44 13.72 -15.32 -2.33
CA GLY A 44 14.63 -15.39 -3.46
C GLY A 44 16.09 -15.27 -3.02
N ASP A 45 16.98 -15.14 -3.99
CA ASP A 45 18.44 -15.24 -3.79
C ASP A 45 19.02 -14.18 -2.82
N HIS A 46 18.24 -13.14 -2.52
CA HIS A 46 18.62 -12.04 -1.63
C HIS A 46 18.10 -12.24 -0.19
N GLY A 47 17.57 -13.43 0.13
CA GLY A 47 16.94 -13.74 1.41
C GLY A 47 15.44 -13.43 1.43
N SER A 48 14.77 -13.89 2.49
CA SER A 48 13.34 -13.69 2.66
C SER A 48 13.03 -12.31 3.21
N TYR A 49 12.11 -11.59 2.58
CA TYR A 49 11.58 -10.32 3.08
C TYR A 49 10.10 -10.16 2.74
N MET A 50 9.45 -9.22 3.39
CA MET A 50 8.08 -8.84 3.10
C MET A 50 8.04 -7.38 2.66
N LEU A 51 7.37 -7.10 1.55
CA LEU A 51 7.04 -5.74 1.16
C LEU A 51 5.66 -5.39 1.68
N VAL A 52 5.53 -4.23 2.30
CA VAL A 52 4.22 -3.66 2.59
C VAL A 52 3.68 -2.97 1.33
N GLN A 53 2.47 -3.33 0.95
CA GLN A 53 1.68 -2.66 -0.09
C GLN A 53 0.33 -2.26 0.49
N TRP A 54 -0.46 -1.52 -0.28
CA TRP A 54 -1.76 -0.98 0.13
C TRP A 54 -2.85 -1.44 -0.80
N ASN A 55 -4.07 -1.59 -0.29
CA ASN A 55 -5.24 -1.95 -1.11
C ASN A 55 -6.49 -1.22 -0.57
N ILE A 56 -7.53 -1.09 -1.40
CA ILE A 56 -8.81 -0.44 -1.04
C ILE A 56 -10.00 -1.42 -1.06
N ASN A 57 -9.83 -2.58 -1.67
CA ASN A 57 -10.87 -3.58 -1.87
C ASN A 57 -10.62 -4.74 -0.91
N TRP A 58 -11.17 -4.58 0.28
CA TRP A 58 -11.12 -5.57 1.35
C TRP A 58 -12.51 -6.16 1.51
N ASP A 59 -12.64 -7.47 1.29
CA ASP A 59 -13.75 -8.27 1.84
C ASP A 59 -13.43 -8.65 3.30
#